data_AF-A0A4Q1F7Q6-F1
#
_entry.id   AF-A0A4Q1F7Q6-F1
#
_cell.length_a   1.000
_cell.length_b   1.000
_cell.length_c   1.000
_cell.angle_alpha   90.00
_cell.angle_beta   90.00
_cell.angle_gamma   90.00
#
_symmetry.space_group_name_H-M   'P 1'
#
loop_
_entity.id
_entity.type
_entity.pdbx_description
1 polymer ?
#
loop_
_entity_poly.entity_id
_entity_poly.type
_entity_poly.pdbx_seq_one_letter_code
_entity_poly.pdbx_strand_id
1 'polypeptide(L)'
;MKKILAFCCCLLLTSCFEITERIKHHDDQSGEYTLMIDFSKSWFKTKSAIFLEEVDGVKIPNEQEISQKLEDFKGKALKIAGISNVTTKTDFDNYIFIIKLNYANIKALNAVVNTINNQRDQIHFSSNAKNFERIASYPVPEKVIKDPKKKKDLEEASITAIYTFDKDILSVENTNSKISKNKKTVFLKQSMYSVLKKSTLMNNTIQLTP
;
A
#
# COMPACT_ATOMS: atom_id res chain seq x y z
N MET A 1 -17.88 -34.35 -32.01
CA MET A 1 -16.86 -33.28 -31.93
C MET A 1 -17.31 -32.21 -30.94
N LYS A 2 -17.13 -32.42 -29.62
CA LYS A 2 -17.41 -31.40 -28.57
C LYS A 2 -16.59 -31.71 -27.31
N LYS A 3 -15.26 -31.62 -27.40
CA LYS A 3 -14.35 -31.67 -26.24
C LYS A 3 -13.13 -30.77 -26.48
N ILE A 4 -13.34 -29.48 -26.76
CA ILE A 4 -12.27 -28.48 -26.86
C ILE A 4 -12.72 -27.16 -26.18
N LEU A 5 -13.22 -27.23 -24.95
CA LEU A 5 -13.54 -26.01 -24.17
C LEU A 5 -13.15 -26.14 -22.69
N ALA A 6 -12.12 -26.92 -22.38
CA ALA A 6 -11.63 -27.10 -21.01
C ALA A 6 -10.16 -26.68 -20.80
N PHE A 7 -9.48 -26.17 -21.84
CA PHE A 7 -8.04 -25.86 -21.76
C PHE A 7 -7.69 -24.36 -21.73
N CYS A 8 -8.67 -23.45 -21.81
CA CYS A 8 -8.43 -22.00 -21.72
C CYS A 8 -8.61 -21.40 -20.31
N CYS A 9 -9.09 -22.15 -19.32
CA CYS A 9 -9.28 -21.62 -17.96
C CYS A 9 -8.02 -21.68 -17.08
N CYS A 10 -6.93 -22.31 -17.51
CA CYS A 10 -5.70 -22.44 -16.70
C CYS A 10 -4.76 -21.21 -16.78
N LEU A 11 -5.13 -20.16 -17.52
CA LEU A 11 -4.33 -18.94 -17.67
C LEU A 11 -4.87 -17.72 -16.88
N LEU A 12 -5.98 -17.86 -16.14
CA LEU A 12 -6.65 -16.73 -15.46
C LEU A 12 -6.26 -16.54 -13.99
N LEU A 13 -5.19 -17.17 -13.50
CA LEU A 13 -4.87 -17.20 -12.07
C LEU A 13 -3.51 -16.56 -11.72
N THR A 14 -3.02 -15.61 -12.53
CA THR A 14 -1.78 -14.87 -12.25
C THR A 14 -2.07 -13.45 -11.76
N SER A 15 -1.66 -13.16 -10.51
CA SER A 15 -1.65 -11.89 -9.75
C SER A 15 -2.22 -12.11 -8.35
N CYS A 16 -1.43 -11.88 -7.28
CA CYS A 16 -1.89 -12.08 -5.91
C CYS A 16 -2.48 -10.83 -5.22
N PHE A 17 -1.98 -9.60 -5.43
CA PHE A 17 -2.64 -8.31 -5.13
C PHE A 17 -1.70 -7.13 -5.46
N GLU A 18 -2.24 -5.91 -5.51
CA GLU A 18 -1.46 -4.67 -5.66
C GLU A 18 -1.71 -3.72 -4.48
N ILE A 19 -0.63 -3.18 -3.88
CA ILE A 19 -0.69 -2.11 -2.89
C ILE A 19 -0.22 -0.82 -3.54
N THR A 20 -0.99 0.25 -3.41
CA THR A 20 -0.59 1.59 -3.85
C THR A 20 -0.65 2.58 -2.69
N GLU A 21 0.51 3.11 -2.30
CA GLU A 21 0.67 4.23 -1.38
C GLU A 21 0.82 5.51 -2.20
N ARG A 22 -0.10 6.47 -2.06
CA ARG A 22 -0.02 7.79 -2.71
C ARG A 22 0.06 8.90 -1.68
N ILE A 23 0.93 9.86 -1.95
CA ILE A 23 1.01 11.10 -1.20
C ILE A 23 0.98 12.26 -2.17
N LYS A 24 0.14 13.25 -1.88
CA LYS A 24 0.26 14.59 -2.42
C LYS A 24 0.76 15.48 -1.29
N HIS A 25 2.03 15.89 -1.35
CA HIS A 25 2.70 16.63 -0.29
C HIS A 25 2.79 18.11 -0.65
N HIS A 26 2.42 18.96 0.29
CA HIS A 26 2.45 20.40 0.14
C HIS A 26 3.65 21.03 0.84
N ASP A 27 4.07 22.19 0.36
CA ASP A 27 5.24 22.91 0.89
C ASP A 27 5.09 23.31 2.36
N ASP A 28 3.85 23.49 2.83
CA ASP A 28 3.50 23.77 4.23
C ASP A 28 3.54 22.52 5.14
N GLN A 29 4.06 21.40 4.63
CA GLN A 29 4.17 20.09 5.27
C GLN A 29 2.84 19.33 5.42
N SER A 30 1.73 19.88 4.94
CA SER A 30 0.45 19.19 4.88
C SER A 30 0.32 18.30 3.64
N GLY A 31 -0.80 17.60 3.49
CA GLY A 31 -1.07 16.85 2.28
C GLY A 31 -2.23 15.87 2.36
N GLU A 32 -2.33 15.07 1.29
CA GLU A 32 -3.28 13.97 1.16
C GLU A 32 -2.52 12.65 1.18
N TYR A 33 -3.04 11.67 1.92
CA TYR A 33 -2.55 10.30 1.94
C TYR A 33 -3.63 9.38 1.38
N THR A 34 -3.25 8.42 0.54
CA THR A 34 -4.13 7.35 0.06
C THR A 34 -3.40 6.03 0.10
N LEU A 35 -4.02 5.02 0.71
CA LEU A 35 -3.58 3.63 0.65
C LEU A 35 -4.68 2.82 -0.04
N MET A 36 -4.32 2.16 -1.13
CA MET A 36 -5.21 1.25 -1.86
C MET A 36 -4.62 -0.15 -1.84
N ILE A 37 -5.46 -1.14 -1.56
CA ILE A 37 -5.14 -2.56 -1.68
C ILE A 37 -6.14 -3.15 -2.67
N ASP A 38 -5.62 -3.72 -3.76
CA ASP A 38 -6.40 -4.16 -4.91
C ASP A 38 -6.17 -5.66 -5.14
N PHE A 39 -7.21 -6.45 -4.89
CA PHE A 39 -7.26 -7.88 -5.18
C PHE A 39 -8.06 -8.21 -6.45
N SER A 40 -8.39 -7.23 -7.30
CA SER A 40 -9.27 -7.42 -8.46
C SER A 40 -8.79 -8.51 -9.42
N LYS A 41 -7.48 -8.69 -9.58
CA LYS A 41 -6.92 -9.76 -10.42
C LYS A 41 -6.93 -11.14 -9.75
N SER A 42 -7.14 -11.20 -8.43
CA SER A 42 -7.27 -12.42 -7.63
C SER A 42 -8.66 -12.57 -7.00
N TRP A 43 -9.66 -11.78 -7.42
CA TRP A 43 -10.94 -11.63 -6.71
C TRP A 43 -11.63 -12.97 -6.41
N PHE A 44 -11.62 -13.91 -7.35
CA PHE A 44 -12.23 -15.23 -7.17
C PHE A 44 -11.51 -16.07 -6.12
N LYS A 45 -10.16 -16.02 -6.08
CA LYS A 45 -9.37 -16.68 -5.04
C LYS A 45 -9.65 -16.05 -3.68
N THR A 46 -9.71 -14.71 -3.61
CA THR A 46 -10.01 -13.96 -2.38
C THR A 46 -11.40 -14.28 -1.84
N LYS A 47 -12.42 -14.28 -2.71
CA LYS A 47 -13.79 -14.67 -2.37
C LYS A 47 -13.85 -16.08 -1.80
N SER A 48 -13.16 -17.02 -2.46
CA SER A 48 -13.11 -18.42 -2.03
C SER A 48 -12.45 -18.54 -0.65
N ALA A 49 -11.36 -17.81 -0.40
CA ALA A 49 -10.69 -17.80 0.90
C ALA A 49 -11.57 -17.23 2.02
N ILE A 50 -12.33 -16.16 1.75
CA ILE A 50 -13.28 -15.58 2.71
C ILE A 50 -14.43 -16.55 3.00
N PHE A 51 -14.97 -17.20 1.97
CA PHE A 51 -16.02 -18.21 2.12
C PHE A 51 -15.57 -19.43 2.94
N LEU A 52 -14.30 -19.82 2.82
CA LEU A 52 -13.72 -20.92 3.58
C LEU A 52 -13.47 -20.56 5.06
N GLU A 53 -13.51 -19.29 5.43
CA GLU A 53 -13.24 -18.72 6.77
C GLU A 53 -11.83 -18.99 7.34
N GLU A 54 -11.14 -20.03 6.88
CA GLU A 54 -9.80 -20.42 7.28
C GLU A 54 -8.99 -20.92 6.08
N VAL A 55 -7.76 -20.44 5.95
CA VAL A 55 -6.80 -20.93 4.96
C VAL A 55 -5.46 -21.15 5.66
N ASP A 56 -4.89 -22.36 5.50
CA ASP A 56 -3.61 -22.74 6.11
C ASP A 56 -3.56 -22.52 7.65
N GLY A 57 -4.67 -22.75 8.37
CA GLY A 57 -4.74 -22.55 9.82
C GLY A 57 -4.89 -21.09 10.25
N VAL A 58 -5.13 -20.17 9.31
CA VAL A 58 -5.31 -18.73 9.57
C VAL A 58 -6.75 -18.34 9.30
N LYS A 59 -7.43 -17.81 10.32
CA LYS A 59 -8.77 -17.25 10.17
C LYS A 59 -8.75 -16.05 9.21
N ILE A 60 -9.59 -16.11 8.19
CA ILE A 60 -9.80 -15.05 7.20
C ILE A 60 -11.02 -14.23 7.66
N PRO A 61 -10.90 -12.89 7.74
CA PRO A 61 -12.02 -12.07 8.16
C PRO A 61 -13.12 -12.06 7.10
N ASN A 62 -14.38 -12.11 7.54
CA ASN A 62 -15.52 -11.92 6.63
C ASN A 62 -15.71 -10.44 6.27
N GLU A 63 -16.60 -10.16 5.31
CA GLU A 63 -16.83 -8.80 4.80
C GLU A 63 -17.29 -7.82 5.90
N GLN A 64 -18.13 -8.28 6.84
CA GLN A 64 -18.57 -7.49 7.98
C GLN A 64 -17.41 -7.17 8.93
N GLU A 65 -16.56 -8.15 9.25
CA GLU A 65 -15.36 -7.96 10.07
C GLU A 65 -14.37 -6.98 9.39
N ILE A 66 -14.24 -7.04 8.06
CA ILE A 66 -13.43 -6.09 7.28
C ILE A 66 -14.00 -4.67 7.38
N SER A 67 -15.31 -4.51 7.15
CA SER A 67 -15.98 -3.21 7.28
C SER A 67 -15.83 -2.63 8.69
N GLN A 68 -15.99 -3.46 9.74
CA GLN A 68 -15.82 -3.03 11.11
C GLN A 68 -14.38 -2.56 11.38
N LYS A 69 -13.37 -3.29 10.91
CA LYS A 69 -11.96 -2.88 11.07
C LYS A 69 -11.65 -1.55 10.40
N LEU A 70 -12.25 -1.28 9.23
CA LEU A 70 -12.08 0.00 8.54
C LEU A 70 -12.76 1.15 9.29
N GLU A 71 -13.94 0.92 9.87
CA GLU A 71 -14.61 1.93 10.68
C GLU A 71 -13.87 2.18 12.01
N ASP A 72 -13.36 1.13 12.66
CA ASP A 72 -12.50 1.25 13.84
C ASP A 72 -11.22 2.04 13.54
N PHE A 73 -10.59 1.75 12.39
CA PHE A 73 -9.45 2.53 11.91
C PHE A 73 -9.82 4.00 11.74
N LYS A 74 -10.94 4.30 11.06
CA LYS A 74 -11.41 5.67 10.84
C LYS A 74 -11.63 6.41 12.16
N GLY A 75 -12.27 5.76 13.13
CA GLY A 75 -12.49 6.31 14.47
C GLY A 75 -11.18 6.57 15.23
N LYS A 76 -10.16 5.73 15.07
CA LYS A 76 -8.82 5.96 15.65
C LYS A 76 -8.08 7.09 14.93
N ALA A 77 -8.11 7.11 13.60
CA ALA A 77 -7.43 8.11 12.78
C ALA A 77 -7.95 9.52 13.05
N LEU A 78 -9.27 9.69 13.20
CA LEU A 78 -9.89 10.99 13.52
C LEU A 78 -9.51 11.54 14.90
N LYS A 79 -8.99 10.70 15.81
CA LYS A 79 -8.49 11.15 17.13
C LYS A 79 -7.05 11.66 17.07
N ILE A 80 -6.35 11.45 15.95
CA ILE A 80 -4.98 11.92 15.77
C ILE A 80 -5.01 13.40 15.42
N ALA A 81 -4.39 14.23 16.26
CA ALA A 81 -4.29 15.67 16.00
C ALA A 81 -3.62 15.93 14.64
N GLY A 82 -4.27 16.73 13.80
CA GLY A 82 -3.80 17.05 12.45
C GLY A 82 -4.24 16.06 11.37
N ILE A 83 -5.04 15.04 11.68
CA ILE A 83 -5.70 14.17 10.69
C ILE A 83 -7.14 14.65 10.46
N SER A 84 -7.56 14.73 9.21
CA SER A 84 -8.92 15.13 8.82
C SER A 84 -9.36 14.42 7.55
N ASN A 85 -10.63 14.58 7.17
CA ASN A 85 -11.20 14.06 5.93
C ASN A 85 -10.96 12.54 5.72
N VAL A 86 -11.00 11.77 6.81
CA VAL A 86 -10.78 10.33 6.77
C VAL A 86 -11.96 9.63 6.11
N THR A 87 -11.69 8.93 5.01
CA THR A 87 -12.66 8.14 4.27
C THR A 87 -12.11 6.74 4.02
N THR A 88 -12.99 5.76 4.08
CA THR A 88 -12.71 4.37 3.73
C THR A 88 -13.70 3.93 2.65
N LYS A 89 -13.26 3.10 1.71
CA LYS A 89 -14.11 2.51 0.68
C LYS A 89 -13.79 1.03 0.54
N THR A 90 -14.84 0.25 0.26
CA THR A 90 -14.77 -1.18 -0.03
C THR A 90 -15.54 -1.47 -1.31
N ASP A 91 -14.94 -2.24 -2.20
CA ASP A 91 -15.60 -2.92 -3.30
C ASP A 91 -15.42 -4.42 -3.06
N PHE A 92 -16.47 -5.11 -2.59
CA PHE A 92 -16.41 -6.54 -2.29
C PHE A 92 -16.61 -7.43 -3.52
N ASP A 93 -17.04 -6.87 -4.66
CA ASP A 93 -17.10 -7.62 -5.91
C ASP A 93 -15.69 -7.84 -6.47
N ASN A 94 -14.86 -6.80 -6.39
CA ASN A 94 -13.46 -6.84 -6.85
C ASN A 94 -12.43 -6.96 -5.71
N TYR A 95 -12.87 -6.97 -4.45
CA TYR A 95 -12.02 -6.92 -3.27
C TYR A 95 -10.98 -5.79 -3.30
N ILE A 96 -11.46 -4.56 -3.50
CA ILE A 96 -10.63 -3.34 -3.47
C ILE A 96 -10.93 -2.55 -2.20
N PHE A 97 -9.88 -2.16 -1.49
CA PHE A 97 -9.96 -1.42 -0.22
C PHE A 97 -9.16 -0.13 -0.33
N ILE A 98 -9.78 0.98 0.07
CA ILE A 98 -9.14 2.30 -0.02
C ILE A 98 -9.29 3.02 1.32
N ILE A 99 -8.18 3.56 1.81
CA ILE A 99 -8.13 4.56 2.87
C ILE A 99 -7.66 5.87 2.23
N LYS A 100 -8.38 6.97 2.48
CA LYS A 100 -7.95 8.32 2.12
C LYS A 100 -8.11 9.26 3.30
N LEU A 101 -7.15 10.15 3.50
CA LEU A 101 -7.17 11.16 4.55
C LEU A 101 -6.32 12.38 4.19
N ASN A 102 -6.51 13.46 4.92
CA ASN A 102 -5.64 14.62 4.91
C ASN A 102 -4.80 14.64 6.20
N TYR A 103 -3.57 15.14 6.09
CA TYR A 103 -2.68 15.36 7.23
C TYR A 103 -2.19 16.81 7.24
N ALA A 104 -2.09 17.42 8.42
CA ALA A 104 -1.67 18.81 8.60
C ALA A 104 -0.15 18.99 8.67
N ASN A 105 0.59 17.92 9.00
CA ASN A 105 2.06 17.91 9.06
C ASN A 105 2.60 16.47 9.03
N ILE A 106 3.91 16.33 8.81
CA ILE A 106 4.61 15.04 8.78
C ILE A 106 4.46 14.24 10.08
N LYS A 107 4.35 14.89 11.24
CA LYS A 107 4.12 14.18 12.52
C LYS A 107 2.76 13.47 12.51
N ALA A 108 1.70 14.13 12.04
CA ALA A 108 0.38 13.53 11.89
C ALA A 108 0.39 12.37 10.88
N LEU A 109 1.07 12.55 9.73
CA LEU A 109 1.25 11.49 8.72
C LEU A 109 1.92 10.24 9.32
N ASN A 110 3.02 10.40 10.05
CA ASN A 110 3.68 9.28 10.72
C ASN A 110 2.77 8.60 11.75
N ALA A 111 2.04 9.36 12.56
CA ALA A 111 1.13 8.81 13.57
C ALA A 111 0.01 7.96 12.96
N VAL A 112 -0.57 8.40 11.84
CA VAL A 112 -1.63 7.62 11.18
C VAL A 112 -1.09 6.38 10.47
N VAL A 113 0.09 6.47 9.84
CA VAL A 113 0.74 5.31 9.21
C VAL A 113 1.17 4.27 10.26
N ASN A 114 1.59 4.72 11.45
CA ASN A 114 1.80 3.84 12.60
C ASN A 114 0.53 3.10 13.03
N THR A 115 -0.63 3.77 12.96
CA THR A 115 -1.93 3.12 13.24
C THR A 115 -2.26 2.05 12.18
N ILE A 116 -1.96 2.30 10.90
CA ILE A 116 -2.15 1.33 9.81
C ILE A 116 -1.25 0.11 10.01
N ASN A 117 0.03 0.33 10.31
CA ASN A 117 1.04 -0.73 10.42
C ASN A 117 1.09 -1.40 11.80
N ASN A 118 0.25 -0.96 12.75
CA ASN A 118 0.28 -1.39 14.15
C ASN A 118 1.68 -1.25 14.80
N GLN A 119 2.33 -0.11 14.55
CA GLN A 119 3.64 0.25 15.08
C GLN A 119 3.53 1.44 16.04
N ARG A 120 4.54 1.65 16.87
CA ARG A 120 4.63 2.81 17.77
C ARG A 120 5.87 3.62 17.44
N ASP A 121 5.70 4.94 17.33
CA ASP A 121 6.78 5.92 17.17
C ASP A 121 7.77 5.65 16.01
N GLN A 122 7.39 4.79 15.05
CA GLN A 122 8.21 4.55 13.87
C GLN A 122 8.11 5.77 12.94
N ILE A 123 9.27 6.22 12.49
CA ILE A 123 9.38 7.23 11.45
C ILE A 123 9.32 6.53 10.09
N HIS A 124 8.27 6.83 9.36
CA HIS A 124 7.99 6.41 7.98
C HIS A 124 8.32 7.50 6.98
N PHE A 125 8.19 8.76 7.39
CA PHE A 125 8.36 9.94 6.57
C PHE A 125 9.12 11.04 7.32
N SER A 126 10.01 11.72 6.61
CA SER A 126 10.67 12.95 7.06
C SER A 126 10.59 13.98 5.93
N SER A 127 10.47 15.26 6.26
CA SER A 127 10.54 16.30 5.24
C SER A 127 11.07 17.62 5.80
N ASN A 128 11.71 18.38 4.93
CA ASN A 128 12.12 19.75 5.12
C ASN A 128 11.96 20.52 3.79
N ALA A 129 12.38 21.78 3.75
CA ALA A 129 12.20 22.65 2.58
C ALA A 129 12.84 22.13 1.27
N LYS A 130 13.81 21.21 1.34
CA LYS A 130 14.55 20.67 0.19
C LYS A 130 14.28 19.20 -0.07
N ASN A 131 13.94 18.42 0.96
CA ASN A 131 13.85 16.97 0.86
C ASN A 131 12.52 16.44 1.40
N PHE A 132 12.03 15.38 0.77
CA PHE A 132 11.02 14.49 1.31
C PHE A 132 11.57 13.06 1.31
N GLU A 133 11.49 12.38 2.43
CA GLU A 133 12.09 11.06 2.65
C GLU A 133 11.02 10.05 3.02
N ARG A 134 11.03 8.89 2.36
CA ARG A 134 10.32 7.67 2.76
C ARG A 134 11.31 6.71 3.41
N ILE A 135 11.04 6.32 4.65
CA ILE A 135 11.81 5.35 5.43
C ILE A 135 10.94 4.09 5.62
N ALA A 136 11.09 3.14 4.71
CA ALA A 136 10.23 1.97 4.63
C ALA A 136 10.50 0.95 5.76
N SER A 137 9.52 0.85 6.67
CA SER A 137 9.47 -0.15 7.73
C SER A 137 8.09 -0.83 7.67
N TYR A 138 8.02 -1.99 7.03
CA TYR A 138 6.81 -2.79 6.97
C TYR A 138 6.91 -3.93 8.00
N PRO A 139 5.88 -4.22 8.78
CA PRO A 139 5.87 -5.40 9.62
C PRO A 139 5.92 -6.64 8.73
N VAL A 140 7.02 -7.40 8.84
CA VAL A 140 7.26 -8.58 8.02
C VAL A 140 6.76 -9.83 8.75
N PRO A 141 5.74 -10.54 8.22
CA PRO A 141 5.37 -11.84 8.77
C PRO A 141 6.36 -12.91 8.27
N GLU A 142 7.38 -13.23 9.09
CA GLU A 142 8.47 -14.16 8.71
C GLU A 142 7.97 -15.50 8.14
N LYS A 143 6.86 -16.02 8.67
CA LYS A 143 6.26 -17.28 8.21
C LYS A 143 5.85 -17.22 6.74
N VAL A 144 5.40 -16.06 6.25
CA VAL A 144 4.92 -15.89 4.87
C VAL A 144 6.09 -15.86 3.89
N ILE A 145 7.21 -15.22 4.24
CA ILE A 145 8.40 -15.19 3.38
C ILE A 145 9.04 -16.58 3.26
N LYS A 146 9.07 -17.33 4.36
CA LYS A 146 9.73 -18.63 4.45
C LYS A 146 8.90 -19.75 3.80
N ASP A 147 7.62 -19.51 3.48
CA ASP A 147 6.76 -20.50 2.83
C ASP A 147 7.01 -20.55 1.31
N PRO A 148 7.61 -21.63 0.77
CA PRO A 148 7.87 -21.76 -0.66
C PRO A 148 6.59 -21.77 -1.50
N LYS A 149 5.43 -22.14 -0.93
CA LYS A 149 4.14 -22.12 -1.65
C LYS A 149 3.66 -20.69 -1.93
N LYS A 150 3.99 -19.73 -1.06
CA LYS A 150 3.57 -18.32 -1.19
C LYS A 150 4.54 -17.48 -2.03
N LYS A 151 5.76 -17.98 -2.26
CA LYS A 151 6.81 -17.24 -2.99
C LYS A 151 6.33 -16.70 -4.34
N LYS A 152 5.78 -17.58 -5.19
CA LYS A 152 5.33 -17.20 -6.54
C LYS A 152 4.23 -16.13 -6.48
N ASP A 153 3.25 -16.33 -5.60
CA ASP A 153 2.16 -15.38 -5.39
C ASP A 153 2.69 -13.99 -4.96
N LEU A 154 3.67 -13.96 -4.05
CA LEU A 154 4.31 -12.71 -3.60
C LEU A 154 5.22 -12.07 -4.65
N GLU A 155 5.82 -12.85 -5.55
CA GLU A 155 6.61 -12.34 -6.67
C GLU A 155 5.71 -11.67 -7.72
N GLU A 156 4.48 -12.16 -7.89
CA GLU A 156 3.46 -11.57 -8.77
C GLU A 156 2.70 -10.40 -8.12
N ALA A 157 2.65 -10.33 -6.79
CA ALA A 157 2.12 -9.17 -6.07
C ALA A 157 3.09 -7.98 -6.08
N SER A 158 2.57 -6.76 -6.00
CA SER A 158 3.40 -5.56 -6.03
C SER A 158 2.99 -4.47 -5.06
N ILE A 159 3.96 -3.65 -4.67
CA ILE A 159 3.74 -2.39 -3.95
C ILE A 159 4.27 -1.23 -4.79
N THR A 160 3.50 -0.16 -4.83
CA THR A 160 3.80 1.06 -5.57
C THR A 160 3.69 2.28 -4.68
N ALA A 161 4.72 3.11 -4.64
CA ALA A 161 4.72 4.43 -4.04
C ALA A 161 4.61 5.50 -5.14
N ILE A 162 3.68 6.44 -4.97
CA ILE A 162 3.44 7.55 -5.90
C ILE A 162 3.35 8.85 -5.11
N TYR A 163 4.40 9.67 -5.17
CA TYR A 163 4.45 10.94 -4.43
C TYR A 163 4.47 12.12 -5.39
N THR A 164 3.57 13.06 -5.15
CA THR A 164 3.42 14.29 -5.93
C THR A 164 3.70 15.49 -5.03
N PHE A 165 4.40 16.48 -5.57
CA PHE A 165 4.86 17.66 -4.86
C PHE A 165 4.41 18.94 -5.57
N ASP A 166 4.31 20.04 -4.81
CA ASP A 166 4.04 21.37 -5.37
C ASP A 166 5.27 21.90 -6.14
N LYS A 167 6.49 21.59 -5.68
CA LYS A 167 7.77 21.93 -6.33
C LYS A 167 8.24 20.86 -7.32
N ASP A 168 9.15 21.26 -8.21
CA ASP A 168 9.77 20.33 -9.15
C ASP A 168 10.73 19.39 -8.41
N ILE A 169 10.75 18.13 -8.82
CA ILE A 169 11.72 17.13 -8.37
C ILE A 169 13.02 17.37 -9.12
N LEU A 170 14.09 17.62 -8.36
CA LEU A 170 15.46 17.71 -8.88
C LEU A 170 16.09 16.34 -9.07
N SER A 171 15.98 15.49 -8.05
CA SER A 171 16.62 14.18 -8.04
C SER A 171 15.91 13.23 -7.08
N VAL A 172 16.20 11.94 -7.22
CA VAL A 172 15.73 10.86 -6.35
C VAL A 172 16.90 9.93 -6.07
N GLU A 173 17.07 9.49 -4.82
CA GLU A 173 18.14 8.57 -4.46
C GLU A 173 17.87 7.13 -4.89
N ASN A 174 16.60 6.71 -4.87
CA ASN A 174 16.24 5.36 -5.29
C ASN A 174 16.21 5.26 -6.81
N THR A 175 17.22 4.60 -7.38
CA THR A 175 17.43 4.46 -8.83
C THR A 175 16.35 3.65 -9.56
N ASN A 176 15.52 2.89 -8.85
CA ASN A 176 14.36 2.21 -9.44
C ASN A 176 13.15 3.15 -9.60
N SER A 177 13.26 4.39 -9.11
CA SER A 177 12.19 5.38 -9.23
C SER A 177 12.15 5.99 -10.63
N LYS A 178 10.97 6.44 -11.04
CA LYS A 178 10.74 7.20 -12.26
C LYS A 178 10.12 8.54 -11.93
N ILE A 179 10.64 9.61 -12.52
CA ILE A 179 10.07 10.95 -12.39
C ILE A 179 9.16 11.21 -13.60
N SER A 180 7.99 11.79 -13.37
CA SER A 180 7.04 12.16 -14.41
C SER A 180 7.60 13.26 -15.33
N LYS A 181 7.05 13.39 -16.55
CA LYS A 181 7.50 14.41 -17.52
C LYS A 181 7.39 15.85 -17.00
N ASN A 182 6.38 16.14 -16.18
CA ASN A 182 6.19 17.45 -15.54
C ASN A 182 7.04 17.64 -14.27
N LYS A 183 7.91 16.68 -13.93
CA LYS A 183 8.80 16.68 -12.76
C LYS A 183 8.12 16.79 -11.39
N LYS A 184 6.79 16.68 -11.29
CA LYS A 184 6.07 16.80 -10.01
C LYS A 184 5.83 15.48 -9.29
N THR A 185 5.95 14.34 -9.98
CA THR A 185 5.59 13.03 -9.44
C THR A 185 6.74 12.05 -9.55
N VAL A 186 7.04 11.36 -8.45
CA VAL A 186 7.90 10.18 -8.43
C VAL A 186 7.05 8.91 -8.34
N PHE A 187 7.47 7.87 -9.04
CA PHE A 187 6.88 6.54 -9.03
C PHE A 187 7.95 5.51 -8.67
N LEU A 188 7.70 4.67 -7.67
CA LEU A 188 8.57 3.55 -7.29
C LEU A 188 7.72 2.29 -7.14
N LYS A 189 8.03 1.23 -7.89
CA LYS A 189 7.32 -0.05 -7.84
C LYS A 189 8.29 -1.19 -7.56
N GLN A 190 7.89 -2.10 -6.67
CA GLN A 190 8.65 -3.30 -6.31
C GLN A 190 7.70 -4.50 -6.18
N SER A 191 8.23 -5.72 -6.31
CA SER A 191 7.45 -6.92 -5.96
C SER A 191 7.32 -7.04 -4.44
N MET A 192 6.19 -7.58 -3.97
CA MET A 192 5.97 -7.77 -2.53
C MET A 192 7.00 -8.71 -1.93
N TYR A 193 7.37 -9.78 -2.64
CA TYR A 193 8.41 -10.70 -2.18
C TYR A 193 9.76 -10.00 -1.89
N SER A 194 10.20 -9.12 -2.78
CA SER A 194 11.46 -8.38 -2.61
C SER A 194 11.39 -7.43 -1.40
N VAL A 195 10.30 -6.68 -1.26
CA VAL A 195 10.11 -5.71 -0.17
C VAL A 195 9.99 -6.42 1.18
N LEU A 196 9.29 -7.54 1.24
CA LEU A 196 9.19 -8.34 2.45
C LEU A 196 10.56 -8.86 2.90
N LYS A 197 11.45 -9.23 1.97
CA LYS A 197 12.84 -9.61 2.30
C LYS A 197 13.73 -8.43 2.67
N LYS A 198 13.50 -7.25 2.07
CA LYS A 198 14.31 -6.05 2.28
C LYS A 198 13.44 -4.80 2.10
N SER A 199 12.85 -4.30 3.19
CA SER A 199 11.93 -3.15 3.14
C SER A 199 12.62 -1.90 2.60
N THR A 200 13.93 -1.75 2.83
CA THR A 200 14.71 -0.58 2.38
C THR A 200 14.74 -0.40 0.86
N LEU A 201 14.29 -1.38 0.07
CA LEU A 201 14.07 -1.21 -1.38
C LEU A 201 13.00 -0.16 -1.69
N MET A 202 12.14 0.16 -0.72
CA MET A 202 11.13 1.22 -0.79
C MET A 202 11.59 2.53 -0.14
N ASN A 203 12.83 2.61 0.38
CA ASN A 203 13.38 3.89 0.85
C ASN A 203 13.58 4.83 -0.34
N ASN A 204 13.33 6.11 -0.14
CA ASN A 204 13.63 7.11 -1.16
C ASN A 204 13.79 8.49 -0.53
N THR A 205 14.83 9.21 -0.91
CA THR A 205 14.99 10.64 -0.66
C THR A 205 14.70 11.36 -1.96
N ILE A 206 13.71 12.25 -1.94
CA ILE A 206 13.31 13.06 -3.09
C ILE A 206 13.75 14.50 -2.82
N GLN A 207 14.64 14.99 -3.66
CA GLN A 207 15.11 16.37 -3.60
C GLN A 207 14.22 17.25 -4.46
N LEU A 208 13.72 18.33 -3.87
CA LEU A 208 12.86 19.32 -4.48
C LEU A 208 13.66 20.59 -4.85
N THR A 209 13.18 21.34 -5.84
CA THR A 209 13.73 22.67 -6.13
C THR A 209 13.61 23.58 -4.91
N PRO A 210 14.55 24.53 -4.72
CA PRO A 210 14.45 25.55 -3.68
C PRO A 210 13.12 26.31 -3.71
#